data_AF-A0A1F5JGL8-F1
#
_entry.id   AF-A0A1F5JGL8-F1
#
_cell.length_a   1.000
_cell.length_b   1.000
_cell.length_c   1.000
_cell.angle_alpha   90.00
_cell.angle_beta   90.00
_cell.angle_gamma   90.00
#
_symmetry.space_group_name_H-M   'P 1'
#
loop_
_entity.id
_entity.type
_entity.pdbx_description
1 polymer ?
#
loop_
_entity_poly.entity_id
_entity_poly.type
_entity_poly.pdbx_seq_one_letter_code
_entity_poly.pdbx_strand_id
1 'polypeptide(L)' 'MDKKLIQQKLKMWRDNLAQLEVELRVILEKKGAAAAEGDLSENAAYTMATEDAETTRVRIEEIKKIIRDLEEGK' A
#
# COMPACT_ATOMS: atom_id res chain seq x y z
N MET A 1 3.18 0.85 -28.09
CA MET A 1 4.21 0.70 -27.03
C MET A 1 4.83 -0.69 -27.18
N ASP A 2 6.15 -0.82 -27.05
CA ASP A 2 6.83 -2.13 -27.23
C ASP A 2 6.35 -3.14 -26.16
N LYS A 3 5.97 -4.35 -26.55
CA LYS A 3 5.50 -5.40 -25.62
C LYS A 3 6.52 -5.70 -24.52
N LYS A 4 7.82 -5.67 -24.85
CA LYS A 4 8.88 -5.89 -23.85
C LYS A 4 8.92 -4.76 -22.83
N LEU A 5 8.71 -3.52 -23.27
CA LEU A 5 8.67 -2.35 -22.38
C LEU A 5 7.45 -2.39 -21.45
N ILE A 6 6.27 -2.80 -21.96
CA ILE A 6 5.07 -2.99 -21.12
C ILE A 6 5.32 -4.05 -20.05
N GLN A 7 5.90 -5.21 -20.42
CA GLN A 7 6.19 -6.27 -19.45
C GLN A 7 7.18 -5.84 -18.36
N GLN A 8 8.22 -5.06 -18.72
CA GLN A 8 9.16 -4.52 -17.72
C GLN A 8 8.47 -3.54 -16.76
N LYS A 9 7.61 -2.64 -17.28
CA LYS A 9 6.83 -1.73 -16.46
C LYS A 9 5.86 -2.46 -15.54
N LEU A 10 5.15 -3.46 -16.05
CA LEU A 10 4.24 -4.29 -15.26
C LEU A 10 4.99 -5.00 -14.13
N LYS A 11 6.17 -5.56 -14.41
CA LYS A 11 7.01 -6.17 -13.37
C LYS A 11 7.36 -5.16 -12.28
N MET A 12 7.89 -3.98 -12.66
CA MET A 12 8.25 -2.93 -11.71
C MET A 12 7.07 -2.50 -10.83
N TRP A 13 5.89 -2.29 -11.42
CA TRP A 13 4.70 -1.89 -10.67
C TRP A 13 4.16 -3.00 -9.76
N ARG A 14 4.25 -4.27 -10.19
CA ARG A 14 3.88 -5.41 -9.35
C ARG A 14 4.85 -5.60 -8.18
N ASP A 15 6.15 -5.40 -8.41
CA ASP A 15 7.16 -5.44 -7.35
C ASP A 15 6.91 -4.30 -6.33
N ASN A 16 6.58 -3.10 -6.82
CA ASN A 16 6.20 -1.96 -5.96
C ASN A 16 4.91 -2.22 -5.17
N LEU A 17 3.89 -2.81 -5.83
CA LEU A 17 2.65 -3.21 -5.17
C LEU A 17 2.90 -4.20 -4.03
N ALA A 18 3.71 -5.24 -4.28
CA ALA A 18 4.06 -6.23 -3.26
C ALA A 18 4.78 -5.58 -2.07
N GLN A 19 5.67 -4.63 -2.32
CA GLN A 19 6.36 -3.89 -1.26
C GLN A 19 5.37 -3.06 -0.42
N LEU A 20 4.45 -2.33 -1.05
CA LEU A 20 3.43 -1.56 -0.32
C LEU A 20 2.48 -2.46 0.48
N GLU A 21 2.14 -3.65 -0.01
CA GLU A 21 1.32 -4.62 0.74
C GLU A 21 2.04 -5.12 1.99
N VAL A 22 3.36 -5.35 1.91
CA VAL A 22 4.19 -5.67 3.09
C VAL A 22 4.23 -4.49 4.06
N GLU A 23 4.44 -3.26 3.58
CA GLU A 23 4.43 -2.06 4.42
C GLU A 23 3.09 -1.86 5.13
N LEU A 24 1.97 -2.02 4.42
CA LEU A 24 0.64 -1.94 4.99
C LEU A 24 0.47 -2.97 6.11
N ARG A 25 0.95 -4.20 5.91
CA ARG A 25 0.89 -5.24 6.94
C ARG A 25 1.65 -4.82 8.20
N VAL A 26 2.86 -4.29 8.05
CA VAL A 26 3.68 -3.81 9.17
C VAL A 26 2.99 -2.65 9.91
N ILE A 27 2.37 -1.72 9.19
CA ILE A 27 1.61 -0.62 9.79
C ILE A 27 0.42 -1.15 10.58
N LEU A 28 -0.32 -2.12 10.04
CA LEU A 28 -1.46 -2.75 10.72
C LEU A 28 -1.03 -3.53 11.97
N GLU A 29 0.12 -4.19 11.94
CA GLU A 29 0.70 -4.86 13.12
C GLU A 29 1.05 -3.84 14.21
N LYS A 30 1.69 -2.72 13.85
CA LYS A 30 1.97 -1.62 14.80
C LYS A 30 0.70 -0.99 15.36
N LYS A 31 -0.31 -0.80 14.50
CA LYS A 31 -1.63 -0.30 14.91
C LYS A 31 -2.29 -1.26 15.91
N GLY A 32 -2.24 -2.57 15.65
CA GLY A 32 -2.77 -3.59 16.57
C GLY A 32 -2.03 -3.62 17.91
N ALA A 33 -0.70 -3.45 17.89
CA ALA A 33 0.10 -3.35 19.11
C ALA A 33 -0.24 -2.08 19.92
N ALA A 34 -0.31 -0.92 19.27
CA ALA A 34 -0.75 0.33 19.91
C ALA A 34 -2.19 0.21 20.44
N ALA A 35 -3.03 -0.58 19.77
CA ALA A 35 -4.40 -0.80 20.22
C ALA A 35 -4.51 -1.63 21.50
N ALA A 36 -3.51 -2.44 21.80
CA ALA A 36 -3.46 -3.24 23.01
C ALA A 36 -3.03 -2.43 24.26
N GLU A 37 -2.47 -1.22 24.09
CA GLU A 37 -1.91 -0.42 25.19
C GLU A 37 -2.94 0.43 25.97
N GLY A 38 -4.22 0.43 25.59
CA GLY A 38 -5.28 1.11 26.35
C GLY A 38 -6.02 2.17 25.54
N ASP A 39 -6.20 3.37 26.10
CA ASP A 39 -7.06 4.41 25.51
C ASP A 39 -6.56 4.85 24.12
N LEU A 40 -7.26 4.38 23.09
CA LEU A 40 -6.91 4.57 21.68
C LEU A 40 -7.05 6.01 21.22
N SER A 41 -7.89 6.79 21.92
CA SER A 41 -8.26 8.14 21.50
C SER A 41 -7.15 9.16 21.78
N GLU A 42 -6.34 8.92 22.82
CA GLU A 42 -5.16 9.73 23.17
C GLU A 42 -3.84 9.10 22.70
N ASN A 43 -3.90 7.87 22.16
CA ASN A 43 -2.72 7.18 21.66
C ASN A 43 -2.31 7.73 20.28
N ALA A 44 -1.40 8.71 20.30
CA ALA A 44 -0.83 9.29 19.10
C ALA A 44 -0.25 8.24 18.13
N ALA A 45 0.32 7.14 18.63
CA ALA A 45 0.84 6.06 17.79
C ALA A 45 -0.28 5.29 17.06
N TYR A 46 -1.44 5.11 17.69
CA TYR A 46 -2.60 4.47 17.06
C TYR A 46 -3.22 5.36 15.97
N THR A 47 -3.35 6.66 16.24
CA THR A 47 -3.85 7.65 15.26
C THR A 47 -2.92 7.74 14.05
N MET A 48 -1.61 7.93 14.27
CA MET A 48 -0.64 7.97 13.17
C MET A 48 -0.61 6.67 12.37
N ALA A 49 -0.61 5.51 13.03
CA ALA A 49 -0.65 4.23 12.33
C ALA A 49 -1.96 4.03 11.53
N THR A 50 -3.05 4.69 11.92
CA THR A 50 -4.30 4.68 11.15
C THR A 50 -4.16 5.54 9.90
N GLU A 51 -3.65 6.76 10.01
CA GLU A 51 -3.42 7.66 8.86
C GLU A 51 -2.41 7.06 7.86
N ASP A 52 -1.34 6.44 8.37
CA ASP A 52 -0.34 5.75 7.55
C ASP A 52 -0.95 4.55 6.81
N ALA A 53 -1.85 3.80 7.47
CA ALA A 53 -2.54 2.68 6.84
C ALA A 53 -3.49 3.16 5.73
N GLU A 54 -4.24 4.23 5.96
CA GLU A 54 -5.13 4.81 4.95
C GLU A 54 -4.36 5.34 3.75
N THR A 55 -3.28 6.08 3.99
CA THR A 55 -2.41 6.61 2.93
C THR A 55 -1.81 5.48 2.11
N THR A 56 -1.31 4.42 2.76
CA THR A 56 -0.74 3.26 2.07
C THR A 56 -1.80 2.52 1.24
N ARG A 57 -3.04 2.40 1.75
CA ARG A 57 -4.15 1.78 1.00
C ARG A 57 -4.52 2.57 -0.25
N VAL A 58 -4.56 3.91 -0.18
CA VAL A 58 -4.83 4.75 -1.36
C VAL A 58 -3.75 4.52 -2.43
N ARG A 59 -2.47 4.53 -2.04
CA ARG A 59 -1.35 4.27 -2.97
C ARG A 59 -1.44 2.89 -3.61
N ILE A 60 -1.81 1.86 -2.84
CA ILE A 60 -2.02 0.51 -3.37
C ILE A 60 -3.09 0.50 -4.47
N GLU A 61 -4.21 1.18 -4.26
CA GLU A 61 -5.29 1.24 -5.26
C GLU A 61 -4.89 2.03 -6.51
N GLU A 62 -4.10 3.10 -6.36
CA GLU A 62 -3.51 3.82 -7.49
C GLU A 62 -2.58 2.93 -8.32
N ILE A 63 -1.70 2.15 -7.68
CA ILE A 63 -0.80 1.23 -8.38
C ILE A 63 -1.59 0.11 -9.07
N LYS A 64 -2.60 -0.46 -8.41
CA LYS A 64 -3.48 -1.46 -9.04
C LYS A 64 -4.17 -0.90 -10.27
N LYS A 65 -4.59 0.37 -10.24
CA LYS A 65 -5.16 1.06 -11.40
C LYS A 65 -4.14 1.21 -12.52
N ILE A 66 -2.91 1.65 -12.22
CA ILE A 66 -1.82 1.75 -13.22
C ILE A 66 -1.53 0.40 -13.87
N ILE A 67 -1.46 -0.67 -13.07
CA ILE A 67 -1.26 -2.04 -13.58
C ILE A 67 -2.40 -2.42 -14.53
N ARG A 68 -3.65 -2.18 -14.14
CA ARG A 68 -4.82 -2.48 -14.97
C ARG A 68 -4.81 -1.68 -16.27
N ASP A 69 -4.53 -0.38 -16.22
CA ASP A 69 -4.46 0.47 -17.40
C ASP A 69 -3.35 -0.02 -18.36
N LEU A 70 -2.20 -0.43 -17.83
CA LEU A 70 -1.10 -1.03 -18.62
C LEU A 70 -1.48 -2.39 -19.23
N GLU A 71 -2.26 -3.22 -18.53
CA GLU A 71 -2.75 -4.52 -19.02
C GLU A 71 -3.83 -4.35 -20.09
N GLU A 72 -4.70 -3.35 -19.95
CA GLU A 72 -5.73 -2.97 -20.93
C GLU A 72 -5.15 -2.20 -22.13
N GLY A 73 -3.89 -1.74 -22.03
CA GLY A 73 -3.20 -0.97 -23.07
C GLY A 73 -3.70 0.47 -23.20
N LYS A 74 -4.25 1.04 -22.11
CA LYS A 74 -4.69 2.43 -22.00
C LYS A 74 -3.55 3.39 -21.70
#